data_AF-A0A1F5EJH8-F1
#
_entry.id   AF-A0A1F5EJH8-F1
#
_cell.length_a   1.000
_cell.length_b   1.000
_cell.length_c   1.000
_cell.angle_alpha   90.00
_cell.angle_beta   90.00
_cell.angle_gamma   90.00
#
_symmetry.space_group_name_H-M   'P 1'
#
loop_
_entity.id
_entity.type
_entity.pdbx_description
1 polymer ?
#
loop_
_entity_poly.entity_id
_entity_poly.type
_entity_poly.pdbx_seq_one_letter_code
_entity_poly.pdbx_strand_id
1 'polypeptide(L)'
;MAVSYKQALNICIENISMLSYYHMINVELNKNNNENNLSLLRRFSKRIKSSGIIPRMRSIRYNSRVESKFTKKKKTLKTIRKKEEIDELIKLGKMLEKRTR
;
A
#
# COMPACT_ATOMS: atom_id res chain seq x y z
N MET A 1 -49.76 -15.32 -3.51
CA MET A 1 -48.84 -14.18 -3.35
C MET A 1 -47.55 -14.48 -2.54
N ALA A 2 -47.40 -15.63 -1.86
CA ALA A 2 -46.20 -15.92 -1.06
C ALA A 2 -44.97 -16.46 -1.83
N VAL A 3 -45.15 -16.95 -3.06
CA VAL A 3 -44.07 -17.61 -3.84
C VAL A 3 -43.05 -16.60 -4.39
N SER A 4 -43.50 -15.38 -4.71
CA SER A 4 -42.65 -14.31 -5.26
C SER A 4 -41.58 -13.81 -4.29
N TYR A 5 -41.90 -13.74 -2.99
CA TYR A 5 -40.96 -13.21 -1.99
C TYR A 5 -39.88 -14.22 -1.61
N LYS A 6 -40.18 -15.53 -1.59
CA LYS A 6 -39.17 -16.58 -1.39
C LYS A 6 -38.20 -16.67 -2.57
N GLN A 7 -38.68 -16.50 -3.81
CA GLN A 7 -37.80 -16.43 -4.99
C GLN A 7 -36.94 -15.17 -4.99
N ALA A 8 -37.49 -14.00 -4.62
CA ALA A 8 -36.71 -12.77 -4.49
C ALA A 8 -35.65 -12.84 -3.37
N LEU A 9 -35.98 -13.45 -2.22
CA LEU A 9 -35.03 -13.66 -1.11
C LEU A 9 -33.88 -14.59 -1.51
N ASN A 10 -34.16 -15.68 -2.24
CA ASN A 10 -33.12 -16.59 -2.71
C ASN A 10 -32.16 -15.92 -3.71
N ILE A 11 -32.67 -15.07 -4.63
CA ILE A 11 -31.83 -14.31 -5.57
C ILE A 11 -30.92 -13.30 -4.84
N CYS A 12 -31.40 -12.70 -3.75
CA CYS A 12 -30.59 -11.77 -2.94
C CYS A 12 -29.54 -12.48 -2.07
N ILE A 13 -29.83 -13.69 -1.56
CA ILE A 13 -28.90 -14.45 -0.72
C ILE A 13 -27.73 -15.05 -1.53
N GLU A 14 -27.98 -15.52 -2.76
CA GLU A 14 -26.93 -16.07 -3.64
C GLU A 14 -25.88 -15.01 -4.07
N ASN A 15 -26.26 -13.73 -4.10
CA ASN A 15 -25.32 -12.64 -4.44
C ASN A 15 -24.43 -12.18 -3.27
N ILE A 16 -24.82 -12.44 -2.02
CA ILE A 16 -24.04 -12.08 -0.83
C ILE A 16 -22.94 -13.12 -0.56
N SER A 17 -23.18 -14.40 -0.84
CA SER A 17 -22.17 -15.45 -0.70
C SER A 17 -21.03 -15.30 -1.73
N MET A 18 -21.33 -14.82 -2.94
CA MET A 18 -20.35 -14.58 -4.00
C MET A 18 -19.36 -13.43 -3.70
N LEU A 19 -19.78 -12.42 -2.94
CA LEU A 19 -18.90 -11.31 -2.53
C LEU A 19 -17.96 -11.68 -1.35
N SER A 20 -18.27 -12.75 -0.63
CA SER A 20 -17.42 -13.27 0.46
C SER A 20 -16.22 -14.08 -0.04
N TYR A 21 -16.23 -14.56 -1.28
CA TYR A 21 -15.22 -15.49 -1.81
C TYR A 21 -14.21 -14.84 -2.77
N TYR A 22 -14.08 -13.51 -2.75
CA TYR A 22 -12.90 -12.87 -3.31
C TYR A 22 -11.74 -13.02 -2.32
N HIS A 23 -11.02 -14.13 -2.46
CA HIS A 23 -9.70 -14.28 -1.85
C HIS A 23 -8.77 -13.24 -2.49
N MET A 24 -8.72 -12.05 -1.91
CA MET A 24 -7.93 -10.94 -2.43
C MET A 24 -6.45 -11.17 -2.09
N ILE A 25 -5.78 -12.03 -2.87
CA ILE A 25 -4.35 -12.30 -2.70
C ILE A 25 -3.58 -11.00 -2.97
N ASN A 26 -2.91 -10.48 -1.94
CA ASN A 26 -2.17 -9.24 -2.08
C ASN A 26 -0.81 -9.41 -2.80
N VAL A 27 -0.14 -10.55 -2.60
CA VAL A 27 1.12 -10.91 -3.25
C VAL A 27 1.17 -12.42 -3.42
N GLU A 28 1.23 -12.88 -4.67
CA GLU A 28 1.47 -14.28 -5.01
C GLU A 28 2.91 -14.47 -5.50
N LEU A 29 3.53 -15.61 -5.18
CA LEU A 29 4.81 -16.03 -5.74
C LEU A 29 4.81 -17.52 -6.04
N ASN A 30 5.13 -17.85 -7.29
CA ASN A 30 5.38 -19.21 -7.73
C ASN A 30 6.89 -19.50 -7.69
N LYS A 31 7.25 -20.68 -7.15
CA LYS A 31 8.63 -21.16 -7.06
C LYS A 31 9.10 -21.61 -8.44
N ASN A 32 10.31 -21.20 -8.82
CA ASN A 32 10.93 -21.70 -10.05
C ASN A 32 11.66 -23.03 -9.78
N ASN A 33 11.75 -23.92 -10.79
CA ASN A 33 12.26 -25.29 -10.63
C ASN A 33 13.65 -25.38 -9.97
N ASN A 34 14.54 -24.41 -10.22
CA ASN A 34 15.90 -24.40 -9.67
C ASN A 34 16.14 -23.29 -8.60
N GLU A 35 15.09 -22.74 -7.99
CA GLU A 35 15.27 -21.73 -6.93
C GLU A 35 15.52 -22.34 -5.54
N ASN A 36 16.52 -21.79 -4.84
CA ASN A 36 16.71 -22.01 -3.41
C ASN A 36 15.63 -21.29 -2.60
N ASN A 37 15.21 -21.86 -1.47
CA ASN A 37 14.20 -21.30 -0.59
C ASN A 37 14.57 -19.89 -0.09
N LEU A 38 15.87 -19.61 0.12
CA LEU A 38 16.34 -18.28 0.54
C LEU A 38 16.14 -17.20 -0.54
N SER A 39 16.32 -17.54 -1.82
CA SER A 39 16.10 -16.58 -2.92
C SER A 39 14.61 -16.28 -3.09
N LEU A 40 13.76 -17.28 -2.90
CA LEU A 40 12.30 -17.11 -2.88
C LEU A 40 11.86 -16.14 -1.75
N LEU A 41 12.37 -16.31 -0.52
CA LEU A 41 12.06 -15.42 0.60
C LEU A 41 12.51 -13.97 0.36
N ARG A 42 13.67 -13.77 -0.29
CA ARG A 42 14.12 -12.43 -0.69
C ARG A 42 13.20 -11.79 -1.72
N ARG A 43 12.75 -12.56 -2.73
CA ARG A 43 11.77 -12.08 -3.72
C ARG A 43 10.44 -11.71 -3.07
N PHE A 44 9.95 -12.55 -2.15
CA PHE A 44 8.76 -12.27 -1.36
C PHE A 44 8.87 -10.97 -0.58
N SER A 45 9.96 -10.83 0.18
CA SER A 45 10.24 -9.63 0.95
C SER A 45 10.34 -8.38 0.07
N LYS A 46 10.97 -8.50 -1.11
CA LYS A 46 11.05 -7.39 -2.08
C LYS A 46 9.66 -7.03 -2.63
N ARG A 47 8.85 -8.02 -3.02
CA ARG A 47 7.51 -7.81 -3.58
C ARG A 47 6.54 -7.20 -2.58
N ILE A 48 6.59 -7.63 -1.32
CA ILE A 48 5.81 -7.01 -0.23
C ILE A 48 6.22 -5.56 0.02
N LYS A 49 7.52 -5.27 -0.02
CA LYS A 49 8.00 -3.90 0.17
C LYS A 49 7.63 -3.00 -1.01
N SER A 50 7.74 -3.50 -2.24
CA SER A 50 7.40 -2.74 -3.45
C SER A 50 5.89 -2.57 -3.64
N SER A 51 5.06 -3.50 -3.16
CA SER A 51 3.60 -3.40 -3.30
C SER A 51 2.98 -2.32 -2.41
N GLY A 52 3.72 -1.74 -1.45
CA GLY A 52 3.23 -0.62 -0.65
C GLY A 52 2.09 -0.98 0.33
N ILE A 53 1.80 -2.28 0.52
CA ILE A 53 0.71 -2.73 1.41
C ILE A 53 0.99 -2.34 2.86
N ILE A 54 2.23 -2.53 3.31
CA ILE A 54 2.63 -2.20 4.69
C ILE A 54 2.41 -0.72 5.01
N PRO A 55 2.93 0.26 4.22
CA PRO A 55 2.66 1.67 4.52
C PRO A 55 1.18 2.02 4.43
N ARG A 56 0.41 1.41 3.51
CA ARG A 56 -1.05 1.61 3.43
C ARG A 56 -1.78 1.11 4.68
N MET A 57 -1.52 -0.12 5.12
CA MET A 57 -2.15 -0.68 6.33
C MET A 57 -1.77 0.12 7.58
N ARG A 58 -0.53 0.65 7.64
CA ARG A 58 -0.12 1.56 8.72
C ARG A 58 -0.85 2.90 8.68
N SER A 59 -1.10 3.46 7.49
CA SER A 59 -1.79 4.75 7.38
C SER A 59 -3.27 4.68 7.72
N ILE A 60 -3.94 3.55 7.47
CA ILE A 60 -5.39 3.38 7.75
C ILE A 60 -5.69 2.80 9.14
N ARG A 61 -4.65 2.35 9.89
CA ARG A 61 -4.83 1.67 11.19
C ARG A 61 -5.64 2.50 12.19
N TYR A 62 -5.40 3.80 12.23
CA TYR A 62 -6.05 4.72 13.16
C TYR A 62 -6.72 5.86 12.40
N ASN A 63 -7.91 6.25 12.85
CA ASN A 63 -8.59 7.41 12.31
C ASN A 63 -7.86 8.69 12.73
N SER A 64 -7.54 9.54 11.77
CA SER A 64 -6.90 10.83 12.01
C SER A 64 -7.80 11.95 11.49
N ARG A 65 -7.86 13.06 12.22
CA ARG A 65 -8.59 14.25 11.76
C ARG A 65 -7.98 14.80 10.48
N VAL A 66 -8.82 15.34 9.60
CA VAL A 66 -8.38 16.05 8.40
C VAL A 66 -7.54 17.28 8.81
N GLU A 67 -6.30 17.35 8.31
CA GLU A 67 -5.43 18.50 8.57
C GLU A 67 -5.98 19.79 7.93
N SER A 68 -5.82 20.93 8.62
CA SER A 68 -6.18 22.25 8.09
C SER A 68 -5.26 22.69 6.95
N LYS A 69 -5.72 23.65 6.13
CA LYS A 69 -4.92 24.20 5.02
C LYS A 69 -3.57 24.77 5.48
N PHE A 70 -3.55 25.45 6.63
CA PHE A 70 -2.32 26.03 7.18
C PHE A 70 -1.32 24.95 7.61
N THR A 71 -1.77 23.91 8.31
CA THR A 71 -0.90 22.80 8.73
C THR A 71 -0.26 22.09 7.53
N LYS A 72 -1.05 21.84 6.48
CA LYS A 72 -0.55 21.29 5.22
C LYS A 72 0.50 22.19 4.57
N LYS A 73 0.23 23.50 4.45
CA LYS A 73 1.18 24.48 3.90
C LYS A 73 2.50 24.49 4.68
N LYS A 74 2.44 24.53 6.02
CA LYS A 74 3.62 24.51 6.89
C LYS A 74 4.47 23.24 6.67
N LYS A 75 3.84 22.08 6.54
CA LYS A 75 4.52 20.80 6.28
C LYS A 75 5.22 20.82 4.91
N THR A 76 4.54 21.31 3.87
CA THR A 76 5.11 21.43 2.53
C THR A 76 6.33 22.37 2.50
N LEU A 77 6.24 23.53 3.14
CA LEU A 77 7.36 24.48 3.22
C LEU A 77 8.59 23.86 3.91
N LYS A 78 8.38 23.08 4.98
CA LYS A 78 9.47 22.35 5.64
C LYS A 78 10.13 21.33 4.70
N THR A 79 9.34 20.64 3.87
CA THR A 79 9.88 19.68 2.90
C THR A 79 10.68 20.37 1.79
N ILE A 80 10.23 21.52 1.30
CA ILE A 80 10.95 22.31 0.28
C ILE A 80 12.31 22.76 0.83
N ARG A 81 12.32 23.40 2.00
CA ARG A 81 13.57 23.85 2.64
C ARG A 81 14.55 22.70 2.85
N LYS A 82 14.06 21.54 3.30
CA LYS A 82 14.91 20.37 3.49
C LYS A 82 15.53 19.86 2.18
N LYS A 83 14.86 20.03 1.04
CA LYS A 83 15.43 19.68 -0.27
C LYS A 83 16.56 20.64 -0.63
N GLU A 84 16.35 21.94 -0.46
CA GLU A 84 17.38 22.97 -0.69
C GLU A 84 18.63 22.73 0.18
N GLU A 85 18.43 22.47 1.48
CA GLU A 85 19.53 22.13 2.40
C GLU A 85 20.31 20.88 1.94
N ILE A 86 19.59 19.86 1.44
CA ILE A 86 20.19 18.63 0.91
C ILE A 86 21.01 18.93 -0.35
N ASP A 87 20.49 19.74 -1.26
CA ASP A 87 21.15 20.09 -2.52
C ASP A 87 22.42 20.92 -2.27
N GLU A 88 22.38 21.84 -1.32
CA GLU A 88 23.56 22.59 -0.86
C GLU A 88 24.62 21.67 -0.24
N LEU A 89 24.23 20.73 0.62
CA LEU A 89 25.15 19.77 1.23
C LEU A 89 25.79 18.83 0.20
N ILE A 90 25.05 18.44 -0.84
CA ILE A 90 25.58 17.66 -1.96
C ILE A 90 26.60 18.50 -2.74
N LYS A 91 26.28 19.77 -3.04
CA LYS A 91 27.19 20.70 -3.73
C LYS A 91 28.48 20.94 -2.95
N LEU A 92 28.40 20.98 -1.62
CA LEU A 92 29.55 21.10 -0.72
C LEU A 92 30.34 19.79 -0.54
N GLY A 93 29.89 18.68 -1.14
CA GLY A 93 30.52 17.36 -1.00
C GLY A 93 30.37 16.73 0.39
N LYS A 94 29.55 17.31 1.27
CA LYS A 94 29.30 16.80 2.63
C LYS A 94 28.32 15.64 2.66
N MET A 95 27.60 15.41 1.55
CA MET A 95 26.63 14.33 1.42
C MET A 95 26.68 13.73 0.02
N LEU A 96 26.57 12.40 -0.07
CA LEU A 96 26.49 11.70 -1.34
C LEU A 96 25.10 11.84 -1.94
N GLU A 97 25.03 12.07 -3.25
CA GLU A 97 23.76 12.07 -3.98
C GLU A 97 23.07 10.72 -3.81
N LYS A 98 21.83 10.76 -3.30
CA LYS A 98 21.04 9.55 -3.15
C LYS A 98 20.56 9.12 -4.53
N ARG A 99 21.13 8.05 -5.08
CA ARG A 99 20.57 7.38 -6.27
C ARG A 99 19.09 7.08 -6.02
N THR A 100 18.21 7.72 -6.79
CA THR A 100 16.81 7.31 -6.86
C THR A 100 16.78 5.88 -7.40
N ARG A 101 16.13 4.99 -6.63
CA ARG A 101 16.00 3.57 -6.96
C ARG A 101 14.81 3.33 -7.86
#